data_AF-A0A968H0U9-F1
#
_entry.id   AF-A0A968H0U9-F1
#
_cell.length_a   1.000
_cell.length_b   1.000
_cell.length_c   1.000
_cell.angle_alpha   90.00
_cell.angle_beta   90.00
_cell.angle_gamma   90.00
#
_symmetry.space_group_name_H-M   'P 1'
#
loop_
_entity.id
_entity.type
_entity.pdbx_description
1 polymer ?
#
loop_
_entity_poly.entity_id
_entity_poly.type
_entity_poly.pdbx_seq_one_letter_code
_entity_poly.pdbx_strand_id
1 'polypeptide(L)'
;MDNLIVRLKARAADPERRTAAPQSLTMAGPGGTLTTMFGSFGGGPPGSMGTMNLGGLLDDLRSVVASNQAGRAIDPAIAGRVDAMAADFSMTNPATSGALPAPASPGVLDDAERRVGRPLPADLRRVYGEIANGGFGPGGGLLPIEHAVDLYLELRTDPPGPRGQAWPEGLLPLRANDPGFECLDLASGRIVDWDPEDLTERSGDAAWQRSFAEVASSLEAWLAAWVESRPAHEVMQEQLEASTIAQARAARATIAAMTPEQRAAMGLPEVGWEKVVWDGIGLEDE
;
A
#
# COMPACT_ATOMS: atom_id res chain seq x y z
N MET A 1 -11.00 -12.20 -21.60
CA MET A 1 -10.98 -10.72 -21.52
C MET A 1 -12.36 -10.02 -21.45
N ASP A 2 -13.31 -10.20 -22.39
CA ASP A 2 -14.53 -9.36 -22.43
C ASP A 2 -15.36 -9.35 -21.14
N ASN A 3 -15.61 -10.52 -20.56
CA ASN A 3 -16.32 -10.63 -19.28
C ASN A 3 -15.52 -9.98 -18.13
N LEU A 4 -14.19 -10.10 -18.17
CA LEU A 4 -13.31 -9.50 -17.17
C LEU A 4 -13.38 -7.97 -17.22
N ILE A 5 -13.38 -7.34 -18.40
CA ILE A 5 -13.51 -5.87 -18.53
C ILE A 5 -14.78 -5.36 -17.84
N VAL A 6 -15.92 -6.07 -17.97
CA VAL A 6 -17.17 -5.69 -17.30
C VAL A 6 -17.00 -5.75 -15.78
N ARG A 7 -16.40 -6.82 -15.25
CA ARG A 7 -16.15 -6.99 -13.81
C ARG A 7 -15.15 -5.96 -13.28
N LEU A 8 -14.10 -5.65 -14.05
CA LEU A 8 -13.11 -4.65 -13.71
C LEU A 8 -13.73 -3.25 -13.64
N LYS A 9 -14.58 -2.87 -14.61
CA LYS A 9 -15.32 -1.61 -14.57
C LYS A 9 -16.18 -1.49 -13.31
N ALA A 10 -16.90 -2.56 -12.98
CA ALA A 10 -17.73 -2.59 -11.77
C ALA A 10 -16.90 -2.42 -10.49
N ARG A 11 -15.77 -3.14 -10.37
CA ARG A 11 -14.89 -3.05 -9.20
C ARG A 11 -14.13 -1.72 -9.12
N ALA A 12 -13.67 -1.18 -10.25
CA ALA A 12 -12.95 0.10 -10.30
C ALA A 12 -13.86 1.29 -9.99
N ALA A 13 -15.16 1.19 -10.32
CA ALA A 13 -16.14 2.22 -9.97
C ALA A 13 -16.35 2.34 -8.45
N ASP A 14 -16.20 1.23 -7.71
CA ASP A 14 -16.36 1.17 -6.26
C ASP A 14 -15.14 1.76 -5.53
N PRO A 15 -15.26 2.92 -4.86
CA PRO A 15 -14.14 3.53 -4.13
C PRO A 15 -13.52 2.63 -3.07
N GLU A 16 -14.31 1.77 -2.42
CA GLU A 16 -13.84 0.92 -1.32
C GLU A 16 -13.12 -0.35 -1.81
N ARG A 17 -13.27 -0.65 -3.11
CA ARG A 17 -12.77 -1.91 -3.72
C ARG A 17 -11.88 -1.72 -4.93
N ARG A 18 -11.75 -0.50 -5.46
CA ARG A 18 -10.96 -0.19 -6.65
C ARG A 18 -9.46 -0.40 -6.47
N THR A 19 -8.97 -0.43 -5.23
CA THR A 19 -7.59 -0.81 -4.88
C THR A 19 -7.58 -1.81 -3.73
N ALA A 20 -6.45 -2.49 -3.53
CA ALA A 20 -6.23 -3.35 -2.35
C ALA A 20 -5.35 -2.67 -1.28
N ALA A 21 -4.85 -1.46 -1.52
CA ALA A 21 -4.18 -0.70 -0.47
C ALA A 21 -5.22 -0.27 0.58
N PRO A 22 -4.91 -0.35 1.88
CA PRO A 22 -5.78 0.24 2.88
C PRO A 22 -5.89 1.73 2.57
N GLN A 23 -7.09 2.19 2.24
CA GLN A 23 -7.41 3.60 2.39
C GLN A 23 -7.07 3.93 3.85
N SER A 24 -6.40 5.06 4.07
CA SER A 24 -6.02 5.52 5.40
C SER A 24 -7.22 5.43 6.34
N LEU A 25 -7.26 4.35 7.14
CA LEU A 25 -8.33 4.10 8.09
C LEU A 25 -8.22 5.19 9.14
N THR A 26 -9.09 6.18 9.03
CA THR A 26 -9.23 7.23 10.03
C THR A 26 -10.11 6.63 11.14
N MET A 27 -9.52 5.84 12.03
CA MET A 27 -10.23 5.26 13.17
C MET A 27 -10.51 6.34 14.22
N ALA A 28 -11.75 6.81 14.28
CA ALA A 28 -12.24 7.59 15.42
C ALA A 28 -12.72 6.63 16.52
N GLY A 29 -11.81 6.18 17.38
CA GLY A 29 -12.17 5.47 18.62
C GLY A 29 -12.75 6.41 19.68
N PRO A 30 -13.55 5.89 20.65
CA PRO A 30 -14.01 6.68 21.79
C PRO A 30 -12.80 7.05 22.65
N GLY A 31 -12.27 8.25 22.41
CA GLY A 31 -10.99 8.72 22.97
C GLY A 31 -10.15 9.58 22.01
N GLY A 32 -10.49 9.66 20.72
CA GLY A 32 -9.92 10.66 19.81
C GLY A 32 -8.46 10.43 19.37
N THR A 33 -7.90 9.24 19.56
CA THR A 33 -6.56 8.92 19.08
C THR A 33 -6.59 8.58 17.58
N LEU A 34 -6.21 9.54 16.75
CA LEU A 34 -5.91 9.32 15.34
C LEU A 34 -4.60 8.52 15.21
N THR A 35 -4.70 7.22 14.93
CA THR A 35 -3.57 6.43 14.45
C THR A 35 -3.69 6.31 12.93
N THR A 36 -3.09 7.25 12.21
CA THR A 36 -2.80 7.05 10.79
C THR A 36 -1.68 6.02 10.72
N MET A 37 -1.99 4.76 10.40
CA MET A 37 -0.96 3.78 10.08
C MET A 37 -0.36 4.15 8.72
N PHE A 38 0.64 5.03 8.73
CA PHE A 38 1.62 5.05 7.65
C PHE A 38 2.41 3.74 7.74
N GLY A 39 2.50 3.03 6.62
CA GLY A 39 3.25 1.79 6.50
C GLY A 39 4.63 1.92 7.12
N SER A 40 5.04 0.85 7.79
CA SER A 40 6.35 0.67 8.42
C SER A 40 7.49 1.29 7.61
N PHE A 41 8.05 2.42 8.06
CA PHE A 41 9.34 2.89 7.58
C PHE A 41 10.41 1.91 8.06
N GLY A 42 10.81 1.00 7.17
CA GLY A 42 11.96 0.13 7.33
C GLY A 42 13.21 0.97 7.57
N GLY A 43 13.96 0.61 8.61
CA GLY A 43 15.23 1.23 8.95
C GLY A 43 16.29 0.96 7.87
N GLY A 44 16.50 1.91 6.97
CA GLY A 44 17.68 1.99 6.11
C GLY A 44 18.85 2.70 6.81
N PRO A 45 20.11 2.43 6.43
CA PRO A 45 21.29 3.02 7.05
C PRO A 45 21.40 4.53 6.77
N PRO A 46 21.98 5.31 7.69
CA PRO A 46 22.04 6.77 7.56
C PRO A 46 23.03 7.17 6.47
N GLY A 47 22.56 7.68 5.33
CA GLY A 47 23.46 8.32 4.36
C GLY A 47 22.95 8.61 2.95
N SER A 48 21.82 8.04 2.51
CA SER A 48 21.41 8.13 1.10
C SER A 48 20.04 8.75 0.88
N MET A 49 19.83 9.98 1.34
CA MET A 49 18.85 10.89 0.75
C MET A 49 19.35 12.33 0.89
N GLY A 50 19.21 13.09 -0.19
CA GLY A 50 19.48 14.53 -0.20
C GLY A 50 18.81 15.22 0.98
N THR A 51 19.48 16.25 1.50
CA THR A 51 19.15 16.93 2.76
C THR A 51 17.74 17.52 2.76
N MET A 52 16.74 16.69 3.03
CA MET A 52 15.44 17.12 3.53
C MET A 52 15.59 17.38 5.04
N ASN A 53 15.09 18.52 5.50
CA ASN A 53 15.13 18.92 6.90
C ASN A 53 14.14 18.06 7.74
N LEU A 54 14.52 16.80 7.98
CA LEU A 54 13.80 15.84 8.83
C LEU A 54 13.54 16.34 10.26
N GLY A 55 14.36 17.29 10.74
CA GLY A 55 14.21 17.90 12.07
C GLY A 55 12.91 18.68 12.20
N GLY A 56 12.63 19.60 11.26
CA GLY A 56 11.39 20.38 11.28
C GLY A 56 10.13 19.54 11.06
N LEU A 57 10.27 18.42 10.34
CA LEU A 57 9.18 17.53 9.97
C LEU A 57 8.65 16.69 11.15
N LEU A 58 9.55 16.15 11.95
CA LEU A 58 9.19 15.40 13.16
C LEU A 58 8.57 16.31 14.22
N ASP A 59 9.00 17.57 14.27
CA ASP A 59 8.44 18.56 15.18
C ASP A 59 7.04 19.00 14.74
N ASP A 60 6.79 19.16 13.44
CA ASP A 60 5.46 19.41 12.89
C ASP A 60 4.49 18.24 13.16
N LEU A 61 4.92 16.98 12.97
CA LEU A 61 4.10 15.79 13.29
C LEU A 61 3.78 15.69 14.78
N ARG A 62 4.77 15.92 15.66
CA ARG A 62 4.55 15.95 17.11
C ARG A 62 3.59 17.07 17.51
N SER A 63 3.69 18.23 16.86
CA SER A 63 2.79 19.36 17.09
C SER A 63 1.34 19.06 16.71
N VAL A 64 1.12 18.37 15.59
CA VAL A 64 -0.22 17.91 15.16
C VAL A 64 -0.79 16.90 16.14
N VAL A 65 0.00 15.90 16.55
CA VAL A 65 -0.41 14.88 17.54
C VAL A 65 -0.75 15.54 18.88
N ALA A 66 0.07 16.47 19.36
CA ALA A 66 -0.17 17.20 20.61
C ALA A 66 -1.38 18.14 20.53
N SER A 67 -1.68 18.70 19.36
CA SER A 67 -2.86 19.55 19.13
C SER A 67 -4.14 18.73 19.12
N ASN A 68 -4.13 17.57 18.45
CA ASN A 68 -5.24 16.61 18.46
C ASN A 68 -5.52 16.04 19.85
N GLN A 69 -4.48 15.62 20.59
CA GLN A 69 -4.62 15.13 21.97
C GLN A 69 -5.17 16.19 22.92
N ALA A 70 -4.91 17.48 22.65
CA ALA A 70 -5.41 18.60 23.44
C ALA A 70 -6.76 19.15 22.96
N GLY A 71 -7.36 18.59 21.90
CA GLY A 71 -8.61 19.12 21.30
C GLY A 71 -8.46 20.54 20.74
N ARG A 72 -7.25 20.94 20.36
CA ARG A 72 -6.97 22.28 19.80
C ARG A 72 -6.99 22.22 18.28
N ALA A 73 -7.43 23.31 17.66
CA ALA A 73 -7.33 23.48 16.22
C ALA A 73 -5.86 23.38 15.79
N ILE A 74 -5.59 22.53 14.79
CA ILE A 74 -4.28 22.41 14.17
C ILE A 74 -3.99 23.70 13.39
N ASP A 75 -2.75 24.19 13.47
CA ASP A 75 -2.31 25.34 12.68
C ASP A 75 -2.45 25.03 11.16
N PRO A 76 -3.19 25.85 10.40
CA PRO A 76 -3.41 25.64 8.96
C PRO A 76 -2.11 25.55 8.15
N ALA A 77 -1.05 26.24 8.56
CA ALA A 77 0.23 26.20 7.88
C ALA A 77 1.00 24.89 8.16
N ILE A 78 0.80 24.28 9.34
CA ILE A 78 1.35 22.96 9.67
C ILE A 78 0.56 21.87 8.93
N ALA A 79 -0.78 21.96 8.93
CA ALA A 79 -1.65 21.06 8.18
C ALA A 79 -1.29 21.05 6.68
N GLY A 80 -1.15 22.22 6.06
CA GLY A 80 -0.77 22.32 4.65
C GLY A 80 0.61 21.74 4.31
N ARG A 81 1.57 21.76 5.24
CA ARG A 81 2.88 21.11 5.05
C ARG A 81 2.82 19.59 5.19
N VAL A 82 2.02 19.09 6.13
CA VAL A 82 1.77 17.65 6.30
C VAL A 82 1.01 17.09 5.09
N ASP A 83 0.04 17.85 4.56
CA ASP A 83 -0.70 17.46 3.34
C ASP A 83 0.19 17.48 2.10
N ALA A 84 1.04 18.50 1.93
CA ALA A 84 2.04 18.54 0.86
C ALA A 84 3.04 17.38 0.98
N MET A 85 3.44 17.02 2.21
CA MET A 85 4.29 15.86 2.47
C MET A 85 3.56 14.54 2.16
N ALA A 86 2.28 14.38 2.51
CA ALA A 86 1.50 13.22 2.13
C ALA A 86 1.36 13.10 0.61
N ALA A 87 1.30 14.23 -0.10
CA ALA A 87 1.33 14.28 -1.56
C ALA A 87 2.72 13.96 -2.14
N ASP A 88 3.81 14.34 -1.48
CA ASP A 88 5.20 14.07 -1.93
C ASP A 88 5.66 12.63 -1.59
N PHE A 89 5.24 12.06 -0.46
CA PHE A 89 5.49 10.65 -0.11
C PHE A 89 4.56 9.69 -0.86
N SER A 90 3.43 10.18 -1.34
CA SER A 90 2.60 9.48 -2.31
C SER A 90 3.19 9.75 -3.70
N MET A 91 4.22 9.00 -4.10
CA MET A 91 4.57 8.89 -5.52
C MET A 91 3.26 8.73 -6.31
N THR A 92 2.99 9.67 -7.19
CA THR A 92 1.65 10.16 -7.52
C THR A 92 0.76 9.03 -8.04
N ASN A 93 0.07 8.35 -7.12
CA ASN A 93 -0.89 7.33 -7.46
C ASN A 93 -2.27 7.98 -7.40
N PRO A 94 -2.98 8.14 -8.52
CA PRO A 94 -4.31 8.74 -8.53
C PRO A 94 -5.35 7.98 -7.70
N ALA A 95 -5.02 6.80 -7.16
CA ALA A 95 -5.81 6.12 -6.14
C ALA A 95 -6.13 7.01 -4.90
N THR A 96 -5.26 7.96 -4.56
CA THR A 96 -5.46 8.89 -3.42
C THR A 96 -6.36 10.09 -3.76
N SER A 97 -6.71 10.32 -5.03
CA SER A 97 -7.43 11.50 -5.52
C SER A 97 -8.97 11.44 -5.37
N GLY A 98 -9.52 10.39 -4.77
CA GLY A 98 -10.97 10.18 -4.58
C GLY A 98 -11.76 9.81 -5.86
N ALA A 99 -11.37 10.34 -7.02
CA ALA A 99 -11.97 10.03 -8.32
C ALA A 99 -11.00 9.23 -9.21
N LEU A 100 -11.54 8.24 -9.91
CA LEU A 100 -10.79 7.43 -10.87
C LEU A 100 -10.39 8.28 -12.09
N PRO A 101 -9.16 8.19 -12.61
CA PRO A 101 -8.76 8.88 -13.84
C PRO A 101 -9.65 8.51 -15.03
N ALA A 102 -9.79 9.43 -15.98
CA ALA A 102 -10.43 9.11 -17.25
C ALA A 102 -9.65 8.01 -17.99
N PRO A 103 -10.32 7.18 -18.81
CA PRO A 103 -9.63 6.23 -19.69
C PRO A 103 -8.61 6.92 -20.60
N ALA A 104 -7.50 6.24 -20.87
CA ALA A 104 -6.46 6.74 -21.75
C ALA A 104 -6.99 6.88 -23.19
N SER A 105 -6.74 8.02 -23.82
CA SER A 105 -7.09 8.21 -25.22
C SER A 105 -6.23 7.31 -26.13
N PRO A 106 -6.69 6.96 -27.34
CA PRO A 106 -5.87 6.21 -28.29
C PRO A 106 -4.51 6.86 -28.56
N GLY A 107 -4.46 8.19 -28.65
CA GLY A 107 -3.21 8.93 -28.89
C GLY A 107 -2.20 8.81 -27.74
N VAL A 108 -2.67 8.68 -26.49
CA VAL A 108 -1.81 8.41 -25.32
C VAL A 108 -1.23 7.01 -25.40
N LEU A 109 -2.04 6.01 -25.75
CA LEU A 109 -1.58 4.62 -25.89
C LEU A 109 -0.59 4.46 -27.05
N ASP A 110 -0.84 5.15 -28.17
CA ASP A 110 0.05 5.14 -29.33
C ASP A 110 1.38 5.88 -29.07
N ASP A 111 1.37 6.92 -28.22
CA ASP A 111 2.60 7.53 -27.72
C ASP A 111 3.37 6.58 -26.80
N ALA A 112 2.70 5.91 -25.87
CA ALA A 112 3.30 4.91 -25.00
C ALA A 112 4.00 3.80 -25.80
N GLU A 113 3.35 3.25 -26.83
CA GLU A 113 3.94 2.25 -27.73
C GLU A 113 5.19 2.76 -28.45
N ARG A 114 5.12 3.99 -28.99
CA ARG A 114 6.26 4.62 -29.67
C ARG A 114 7.44 4.82 -28.73
N ARG A 115 7.19 5.25 -27.50
CA ARG A 115 8.22 5.51 -26.49
C ARG A 115 8.87 4.23 -25.97
N VAL A 116 8.07 3.18 -25.74
CA VAL A 116 8.57 1.85 -25.37
C VAL A 116 9.29 1.16 -26.55
N GLY A 117 8.92 1.51 -27.78
CA GLY A 117 9.46 0.93 -29.01
C GLY A 117 8.86 -0.44 -29.35
N ARG A 118 7.72 -0.80 -28.74
CA ARG A 118 7.00 -2.07 -28.95
C ARG A 118 5.49 -1.85 -28.80
N PRO A 119 4.64 -2.64 -29.49
CA PRO A 119 3.20 -2.57 -29.32
C PRO A 119 2.79 -2.99 -27.91
N LEU A 120 1.77 -2.35 -27.34
CA LEU A 120 1.17 -2.79 -26.09
C LEU A 120 0.22 -3.95 -26.40
N PRO A 121 0.18 -5.00 -25.56
CA PRO A 121 -0.81 -6.06 -25.71
C PRO A 121 -2.23 -5.50 -25.78
N ALA A 122 -3.06 -6.08 -26.66
CA ALA A 122 -4.44 -5.61 -26.87
C ALA A 122 -5.23 -5.53 -25.57
N ASP A 123 -5.03 -6.49 -24.67
CA ASP A 123 -5.66 -6.54 -23.36
C ASP A 123 -5.25 -5.34 -22.48
N LEU A 124 -3.99 -4.94 -22.49
CA LEU A 124 -3.51 -3.77 -21.76
C LEU A 124 -4.12 -2.47 -22.31
N ARG A 125 -4.19 -2.34 -23.65
CA ARG A 125 -4.86 -1.19 -24.29
C ARG A 125 -6.31 -1.07 -23.87
N ARG A 126 -7.02 -2.19 -23.75
CA ARG A 126 -8.42 -2.21 -23.29
C ARG A 126 -8.56 -1.82 -21.83
N VAL A 127 -7.67 -2.32 -20.97
CA VAL A 127 -7.66 -1.96 -19.53
C VAL A 127 -7.51 -0.44 -19.37
N TYR A 128 -6.51 0.17 -20.00
CA TYR A 128 -6.28 1.61 -19.90
C TYR A 128 -7.31 2.45 -20.68
N GLY A 129 -7.71 2.01 -21.87
CA GLY A 129 -8.56 2.78 -22.79
C GLY A 129 -10.07 2.64 -22.54
N GLU A 130 -10.50 1.59 -21.85
CA GLU A 130 -11.93 1.39 -21.55
C GLU A 130 -12.29 1.63 -20.08
N ILE A 131 -11.35 1.50 -19.14
CA ILE A 131 -11.64 1.54 -17.70
C ILE A 131 -11.16 2.86 -17.09
N ALA A 132 -9.84 3.07 -17.04
CA ALA A 132 -9.21 4.27 -16.50
C ALA A 132 -7.72 4.28 -16.77
N ASN A 133 -7.11 5.48 -16.79
CA ASN A 133 -5.67 5.63 -16.87
C ASN A 133 -4.96 5.45 -15.51
N GLY A 134 -5.02 4.24 -14.96
CA GLY A 134 -4.46 3.90 -13.64
C GLY A 134 -5.42 4.16 -12.47
N GLY A 135 -4.92 4.04 -11.24
CA GLY A 135 -5.68 4.30 -10.00
C GLY A 135 -6.68 3.21 -9.60
N PHE A 136 -6.66 2.06 -10.26
CA PHE A 136 -7.40 0.85 -9.87
C PHE A 136 -6.55 -0.39 -10.07
N GLY A 137 -6.87 -1.48 -9.37
CA GLY A 137 -6.19 -2.76 -9.52
C GLY A 137 -5.56 -3.30 -8.22
N PRO A 138 -4.70 -4.32 -8.32
CA PRO A 138 -3.98 -4.90 -7.19
C PRO A 138 -3.15 -3.86 -6.42
N GLY A 139 -2.96 -4.08 -5.12
CA GLY A 139 -2.20 -3.19 -4.24
C GLY A 139 -2.70 -1.74 -4.29
N GLY A 140 -1.79 -0.79 -4.52
CA GLY A 140 -2.14 0.62 -4.73
C GLY A 140 -2.88 0.92 -6.04
N GLY A 141 -3.03 -0.06 -6.94
CA GLY A 141 -3.57 0.12 -8.28
C GLY A 141 -2.49 0.33 -9.34
N LEU A 142 -2.93 0.25 -10.60
CA LEU A 142 -2.12 0.45 -11.79
C LEU A 142 -1.62 1.89 -11.86
N LEU A 143 -0.37 2.04 -12.27
CA LEU A 143 0.22 3.33 -12.61
C LEU A 143 -0.46 3.87 -13.87
N PRO A 144 -0.60 5.20 -14.02
CA PRO A 144 -0.92 5.80 -15.31
C PRO A 144 0.06 5.32 -16.38
N ILE A 145 -0.40 5.10 -17.61
CA ILE A 145 0.43 4.48 -18.65
C ILE A 145 1.66 5.33 -18.99
N GLU A 146 1.54 6.64 -18.96
CA GLU A 146 2.66 7.57 -19.19
C GLU A 146 3.72 7.40 -18.10
N HIS A 147 3.30 7.26 -16.85
CA HIS A 147 4.20 7.06 -15.71
C HIS A 147 4.89 5.69 -15.75
N ALA A 148 4.15 4.63 -16.12
CA ALA A 148 4.72 3.30 -16.38
C ALA A 148 5.83 3.34 -17.45
N VAL A 149 5.61 4.11 -18.52
CA VAL A 149 6.60 4.31 -19.59
C VAL A 149 7.78 5.16 -19.12
N ASP A 150 7.55 6.23 -18.37
CA ASP A 150 8.61 7.06 -17.80
C ASP A 150 9.55 6.22 -16.94
N LEU A 151 8.98 5.42 -16.01
CA LEU A 151 9.73 4.50 -15.16
C LEU A 151 10.49 3.45 -15.97
N TYR A 152 9.87 2.85 -16.98
CA TYR A 152 10.55 1.89 -17.85
C TYR A 152 11.79 2.51 -18.52
N LEU A 153 11.68 3.74 -19.03
CA LEU A 153 12.80 4.42 -19.67
C LEU A 153 13.89 4.80 -18.67
N GLU A 154 13.51 5.21 -17.46
CA GLU A 154 14.43 5.48 -16.37
C GLU A 154 15.23 4.22 -16.00
N LEU A 155 14.55 3.10 -15.71
CA LEU A 155 15.17 1.82 -15.38
C LEU A 155 16.07 1.28 -16.50
N ARG A 156 15.76 1.61 -17.76
CA ARG A 156 16.60 1.25 -18.91
C ARG A 156 17.83 2.17 -19.05
N THR A 157 17.74 3.41 -18.59
CA THR A 157 18.80 4.42 -18.68
C THR A 157 19.77 4.32 -17.50
N ASP A 158 19.24 4.16 -16.30
CA ASP A 158 19.99 3.97 -15.06
C ASP A 158 19.54 2.66 -14.37
N PRO A 159 20.13 1.51 -14.76
CA PRO A 159 19.66 0.23 -14.29
C PRO A 159 19.91 0.03 -12.78
N PRO A 160 18.91 -0.45 -12.02
CA PRO A 160 19.03 -0.64 -10.58
C PRO A 160 19.85 -1.89 -10.20
N GLY A 161 20.35 -2.64 -11.18
CA GLY A 161 21.25 -3.77 -10.95
C GLY A 161 22.50 -3.32 -10.18
N PRO A 162 22.84 -3.93 -9.02
CA PRO A 162 23.93 -3.45 -8.17
C PRO A 162 25.32 -3.37 -8.83
N ARG A 163 25.49 -4.04 -9.98
CA ARG A 163 26.72 -4.04 -10.77
C ARG A 163 26.48 -3.50 -12.20
N GLY A 164 25.45 -2.69 -12.39
CA GLY A 164 25.05 -2.16 -13.68
C GLY A 164 24.32 -3.18 -14.55
N GLN A 165 23.72 -4.23 -13.96
CA GLN A 165 22.91 -5.17 -14.73
C GLN A 165 21.70 -4.44 -15.33
N ALA A 166 21.54 -4.59 -16.65
CA ALA A 166 20.49 -3.90 -17.38
C ALA A 166 19.09 -4.38 -16.97
N TRP A 167 18.15 -3.42 -16.93
CA TRP A 167 16.73 -3.74 -16.82
C TRP A 167 16.26 -4.56 -18.04
N PRO A 168 15.46 -5.64 -17.87
CA PRO A 168 15.03 -6.47 -18.99
C PRO A 168 14.25 -5.71 -20.07
N GLU A 169 14.53 -6.03 -21.34
CA GLU A 169 13.84 -5.38 -22.46
C GLU A 169 12.36 -5.76 -22.52
N GLY A 170 11.49 -4.74 -22.62
CA GLY A 170 10.05 -4.95 -22.71
C GLY A 170 9.39 -5.39 -21.41
N LEU A 171 10.09 -5.31 -20.27
CA LEU A 171 9.51 -5.48 -18.95
C LEU A 171 8.98 -4.13 -18.44
N LEU A 172 7.68 -3.88 -18.62
CA LEU A 172 7.03 -2.61 -18.33
C LEU A 172 6.47 -2.59 -16.90
N PRO A 173 6.90 -1.69 -16.01
CA PRO A 173 6.32 -1.55 -14.67
C PRO A 173 4.85 -1.14 -14.76
N LEU A 174 3.94 -1.91 -14.15
CA LEU A 174 2.51 -1.58 -14.14
C LEU A 174 2.02 -1.13 -12.77
N ARG A 175 2.63 -1.61 -11.68
CA ARG A 175 2.26 -1.27 -10.31
C ARG A 175 3.50 -1.19 -9.43
N ALA A 176 3.57 -0.14 -8.62
CA ALA A 176 4.66 0.06 -7.66
C ALA A 176 4.44 -0.77 -6.38
N ASN A 177 5.45 -1.57 -6.02
CA ASN A 177 5.51 -2.39 -4.83
C ASN A 177 6.76 -2.01 -4.01
N ASP A 178 6.82 -0.76 -3.51
CA ASP A 178 8.01 -0.16 -2.87
C ASP A 178 8.78 -1.15 -1.97
N PRO A 179 10.07 -1.44 -2.27
CA PRO A 179 10.95 -0.82 -3.28
C PRO A 179 10.89 -1.40 -4.72
N GLY A 180 10.07 -2.42 -4.96
CA GLY A 180 9.94 -3.16 -6.22
C GLY A 180 8.77 -2.75 -7.14
N PHE A 181 8.52 -3.61 -8.14
CA PHE A 181 7.45 -3.41 -9.14
C PHE A 181 6.81 -4.73 -9.59
N GLU A 182 5.49 -4.74 -9.76
CA GLU A 182 4.84 -5.74 -10.60
C GLU A 182 4.82 -5.22 -12.05
N CYS A 183 5.42 -6.01 -12.94
CA CYS A 183 5.72 -5.64 -14.31
C CYS A 183 5.01 -6.57 -15.31
N LEU A 184 4.69 -6.05 -16.49
CA LEU A 184 4.24 -6.85 -17.63
C LEU A 184 5.41 -7.09 -18.59
N ASP A 185 5.70 -8.35 -18.86
CA ASP A 185 6.55 -8.74 -19.99
C ASP A 185 5.71 -8.60 -21.28
N LEU A 186 6.02 -7.58 -22.09
CA LEU A 186 5.30 -7.25 -23.32
C LEU A 186 5.43 -8.33 -24.40
N ALA A 187 6.44 -9.21 -24.32
CA ALA A 187 6.63 -10.29 -25.30
C ALA A 187 5.79 -11.52 -24.96
N SER A 188 5.73 -11.88 -23.67
CA SER A 188 5.03 -13.09 -23.22
C SER A 188 3.62 -12.83 -22.65
N GLY A 189 3.31 -11.59 -22.28
CA GLY A 189 2.09 -11.18 -21.60
C GLY A 189 2.05 -11.53 -20.11
N ARG A 190 3.12 -12.11 -19.56
CA ARG A 190 3.23 -12.54 -18.16
C ARG A 190 3.43 -11.36 -17.21
N ILE A 191 2.97 -11.53 -15.98
CA ILE A 191 3.25 -10.60 -14.90
C ILE A 191 4.43 -11.12 -14.08
N VAL A 192 5.44 -10.27 -13.93
CA VAL A 192 6.68 -10.54 -13.23
C VAL A 192 6.83 -9.52 -12.11
N ASP A 193 6.94 -10.00 -10.89
CA ASP A 193 7.34 -9.17 -9.75
C ASP A 193 8.87 -9.02 -9.76
N TRP A 194 9.32 -7.79 -9.60
CA TRP A 194 10.71 -7.48 -9.34
C TRP A 194 10.84 -6.95 -7.92
N ASP A 195 11.58 -7.70 -7.10
CA ASP A 195 11.82 -7.38 -5.70
C ASP A 195 13.33 -7.21 -5.45
N PRO A 196 13.79 -5.98 -5.15
CA PRO A 196 15.20 -5.72 -4.88
C PRO A 196 15.62 -6.00 -3.43
N GLU A 197 14.75 -6.41 -2.51
CA GLU A 197 15.07 -6.53 -1.08
C GLU A 197 16.28 -7.43 -0.79
N ASP A 198 16.42 -8.53 -1.54
CA ASP A 198 17.54 -9.47 -1.40
C ASP A 198 18.81 -9.05 -2.17
N LEU A 199 18.78 -7.90 -2.87
CA LEU A 199 19.93 -7.40 -3.61
C LEU A 199 20.87 -6.60 -2.70
N THR A 200 22.16 -6.84 -2.89
CA THR A 200 23.24 -6.10 -2.24
C THR A 200 24.22 -5.62 -3.29
N GLU A 201 25.10 -4.68 -2.95
CA GLU A 201 26.20 -4.21 -3.84
C GLU A 201 27.06 -5.34 -4.41
N ARG A 202 27.07 -6.51 -3.75
CA ARG A 202 27.85 -7.69 -4.16
C ARG A 202 27.05 -8.68 -5.01
N SER A 203 25.75 -8.46 -5.18
CA SER A 203 24.88 -9.36 -5.92
C SER A 203 25.32 -9.48 -7.38
N GLY A 204 25.67 -10.69 -7.78
CA GLY A 204 26.01 -11.02 -9.17
C GLY A 204 24.77 -11.34 -9.99
N ASP A 205 24.98 -11.67 -11.25
CA ASP A 205 23.91 -11.86 -12.24
C ASP A 205 22.89 -12.93 -11.83
N ALA A 206 23.32 -13.99 -11.15
CA ALA A 206 22.40 -15.02 -10.67
C ALA A 206 21.43 -14.50 -9.58
N ALA A 207 21.88 -13.58 -8.72
CA ALA A 207 21.00 -12.95 -7.73
C ALA A 207 20.07 -11.95 -8.41
N TRP A 208 20.59 -11.16 -9.35
CA TRP A 208 19.80 -10.26 -10.19
C TRP A 208 18.70 -11.00 -10.98
N GLN A 209 18.98 -12.18 -11.53
CA GLN A 209 17.95 -12.95 -12.23
C GLN A 209 16.89 -13.52 -11.28
N ARG A 210 17.27 -13.86 -10.04
CA ARG A 210 16.34 -14.37 -9.03
C ARG A 210 15.44 -13.30 -8.42
N SER A 211 15.80 -12.02 -8.49
CA SER A 211 14.92 -10.93 -8.06
C SER A 211 13.72 -10.72 -8.98
N PHE A 212 13.61 -11.46 -10.10
CA PHE A 212 12.44 -11.46 -10.96
C PHE A 212 11.68 -12.77 -10.81
N ALA A 213 10.43 -12.70 -10.36
CA ALA A 213 9.56 -13.86 -10.15
C ALA A 213 8.26 -13.72 -10.95
N GLU A 214 7.89 -14.76 -11.71
CA GLU A 214 6.58 -14.79 -12.36
C GLU A 214 5.48 -14.92 -11.30
N VAL A 215 4.55 -13.96 -11.26
CA VAL A 215 3.40 -13.97 -10.34
C VAL A 215 2.09 -14.33 -11.04
N ALA A 216 2.02 -14.15 -12.36
CA ALA A 216 0.90 -14.63 -13.15
C ALA A 216 1.31 -14.92 -14.60
N SER A 217 0.69 -15.94 -15.18
CA SER A 217 0.92 -16.34 -16.57
C SER A 217 0.36 -15.36 -17.62
N SER A 218 -0.49 -14.42 -17.21
CA SER A 218 -1.03 -13.37 -18.08
C SER A 218 -1.57 -12.17 -17.29
N LEU A 219 -1.68 -11.02 -17.95
CA LEU A 219 -2.41 -9.85 -17.45
C LEU A 219 -3.86 -10.20 -17.07
N GLU A 220 -4.54 -11.03 -17.88
CA GLU A 220 -5.90 -11.48 -17.61
C GLU A 220 -5.98 -12.25 -16.28
N ALA A 221 -5.09 -13.22 -16.07
CA ALA A 221 -5.08 -14.04 -14.86
C ALA A 221 -4.81 -13.19 -13.61
N TRP A 222 -3.86 -12.26 -13.67
CA TRP A 222 -3.53 -11.37 -12.56
C TRP A 222 -4.69 -10.45 -12.17
N LEU A 223 -5.31 -9.80 -13.16
CA LEU A 223 -6.47 -8.94 -12.93
C LEU A 223 -7.71 -9.72 -12.49
N ALA A 224 -7.93 -10.93 -13.00
CA ALA A 224 -9.02 -11.80 -12.57
C ALA A 224 -8.87 -12.21 -11.09
N ALA A 225 -7.66 -12.60 -10.67
CA ALA A 225 -7.37 -12.93 -9.28
C ALA A 225 -7.66 -11.74 -8.35
N TRP A 226 -7.32 -10.52 -8.76
CA TRP A 226 -7.66 -9.32 -8.00
C TRP A 226 -9.17 -9.06 -7.95
N VAL A 227 -9.90 -9.21 -9.05
CA VAL A 227 -11.36 -9.05 -9.03
C VAL A 227 -12.04 -10.05 -8.09
N GLU A 228 -11.45 -11.23 -7.93
CA GLU A 228 -11.95 -12.30 -7.05
C GLU A 228 -11.47 -12.16 -5.61
N SER A 229 -10.44 -11.36 -5.36
CA SER A 229 -9.91 -11.15 -4.02
C SER A 229 -10.90 -10.39 -3.14
N ARG A 230 -10.86 -10.72 -1.85
CA ARG A 230 -11.52 -9.92 -0.81
C ARG A 230 -10.85 -8.55 -0.70
N PRO A 231 -11.59 -7.47 -0.40
CA PRO A 231 -10.99 -6.18 -0.11
C PRO A 231 -10.02 -6.30 1.07
N ALA A 232 -8.85 -5.68 0.97
CA ALA A 232 -7.83 -5.78 2.02
C ALA A 232 -8.28 -5.18 3.35
N HIS A 233 -9.17 -4.19 3.34
CA HIS A 233 -9.70 -3.59 4.56
C HIS A 233 -10.52 -4.59 5.38
N GLU A 234 -11.32 -5.46 4.75
CA GLU A 234 -12.07 -6.50 5.45
C GLU A 234 -11.11 -7.51 6.11
N VAL A 235 -10.10 -7.95 5.35
CA VAL A 235 -9.10 -8.91 5.85
C VAL A 235 -8.29 -8.31 7.00
N MET A 236 -7.88 -7.04 6.88
CA MET A 236 -7.17 -6.32 7.94
C MET A 236 -8.07 -6.12 9.17
N GLN A 237 -9.34 -5.77 8.99
CA GLN A 237 -10.27 -5.59 10.10
C GLN A 237 -10.47 -6.91 10.87
N GLU A 238 -10.70 -8.02 10.17
CA GLU A 238 -10.80 -9.35 10.79
C GLU A 238 -9.53 -9.72 11.56
N GLN A 239 -8.34 -9.43 11.00
CA GLN A 239 -7.07 -9.67 11.68
C GLN A 239 -6.88 -8.79 12.93
N LEU A 240 -7.27 -7.52 12.86
CA LEU A 240 -7.23 -6.61 14.00
C LEU A 240 -8.18 -7.07 15.10
N GLU A 241 -9.42 -7.40 14.75
CA GLU A 241 -10.42 -7.94 15.70
C GLU A 241 -9.93 -9.23 16.35
N ALA A 242 -9.40 -10.17 15.57
CA ALA A 242 -8.83 -11.41 16.08
C ALA A 242 -7.63 -11.16 17.02
N SER A 243 -6.76 -10.21 16.67
CA SER A 243 -5.62 -9.81 17.50
C SER A 243 -6.07 -9.17 18.81
N THR A 244 -7.06 -8.27 18.77
CA THR A 244 -7.64 -7.64 19.97
C THR A 244 -8.26 -8.70 20.90
N ILE A 245 -9.00 -9.66 20.35
CA ILE A 245 -9.56 -10.78 21.12
C ILE A 245 -8.44 -11.63 21.75
N ALA A 246 -7.39 -11.95 21.00
CA ALA A 246 -6.26 -12.73 21.51
C ALA A 246 -5.50 -11.99 22.63
N GLN A 247 -5.26 -10.69 22.48
CA GLN A 247 -4.63 -9.85 23.50
C GLN A 247 -5.50 -9.74 24.76
N ALA A 248 -6.81 -9.55 24.60
CA ALA A 248 -7.75 -9.53 25.72
C ALA A 248 -7.74 -10.86 26.49
N ARG A 249 -7.72 -12.01 25.79
CA ARG A 249 -7.61 -13.34 26.40
C ARG A 249 -6.28 -13.52 27.15
N ALA A 250 -5.16 -13.10 26.57
CA ALA A 250 -3.84 -13.17 27.22
C ALA A 250 -3.75 -12.28 28.46
N ALA A 251 -4.33 -11.07 28.39
CA ALA A 251 -4.43 -10.15 29.52
C ALA A 251 -5.32 -10.75 30.64
N ARG A 252 -6.45 -11.37 30.30
CA ARG A 252 -7.32 -12.09 31.25
C ARG A 252 -6.54 -13.20 31.98
N ALA A 253 -5.79 -14.03 31.25
CA ALA A 253 -4.98 -15.08 31.84
C ALA A 253 -3.90 -14.53 32.79
N THR A 254 -3.26 -13.42 32.39
CA THR A 254 -2.24 -12.73 33.20
C THR A 254 -2.82 -12.17 34.50
N ILE A 255 -3.96 -11.48 34.44
CA ILE A 255 -4.62 -10.90 35.63
C ILE A 255 -5.17 -11.99 36.54
N ALA A 256 -5.68 -13.09 35.98
CA ALA A 256 -6.14 -14.24 36.76
C ALA A 256 -4.99 -14.90 37.54
N ALA A 257 -3.77 -14.90 37.00
CA ALA A 257 -2.57 -15.45 37.65
C ALA A 257 -1.97 -14.53 38.74
N MET A 258 -2.39 -13.27 38.83
CA MET A 258 -1.92 -12.33 39.86
C MET A 258 -2.44 -12.69 41.25
N THR A 259 -1.75 -12.22 42.29
CA THR A 259 -2.26 -12.31 43.66
C THR A 259 -3.35 -11.25 43.91
N PRO A 260 -4.20 -11.41 44.94
CA PRO A 260 -5.20 -10.40 45.31
C PRO A 260 -4.58 -9.02 45.59
N GLU A 261 -3.40 -8.96 46.21
CA GLU A 261 -2.70 -7.70 46.50
C GLU A 261 -2.22 -7.01 45.22
N GLN A 262 -1.76 -7.78 44.22
CA GLN A 262 -1.36 -7.26 42.92
C GLN A 262 -2.55 -6.71 42.14
N ARG A 263 -3.70 -7.40 42.16
CA ARG A 263 -4.95 -6.90 41.55
C ARG A 263 -5.48 -5.65 42.26
N ALA A 264 -5.43 -5.62 43.59
CA ALA A 264 -5.82 -4.45 44.37
C ALA A 264 -4.92 -3.23 44.09
N ALA A 265 -3.62 -3.45 43.87
CA ALA A 265 -2.69 -2.39 43.45
C ALA A 265 -3.01 -1.83 42.05
N MET A 266 -3.69 -2.60 41.20
CA MET A 266 -4.22 -2.14 39.90
C MET A 266 -5.61 -1.50 40.00
N GLY A 267 -6.16 -1.36 41.22
CA GLY A 267 -7.50 -0.81 41.44
C GLY A 267 -8.64 -1.76 41.08
N LEU A 268 -8.36 -3.05 40.90
CA LEU A 268 -9.36 -4.05 40.56
C LEU A 268 -10.02 -4.65 41.82
N PRO A 269 -11.33 -4.90 41.81
CA PRO A 269 -12.02 -5.54 42.93
C PRO A 269 -11.58 -7.01 43.09
N GLU A 270 -11.69 -7.56 44.30
CA GLU A 270 -11.30 -8.94 44.58
C GLU A 270 -12.19 -9.97 43.86
N VAL A 271 -13.49 -9.63 43.69
CA VAL A 271 -14.50 -10.47 43.03
C VAL A 271 -15.16 -9.64 41.92
N GLY A 272 -15.33 -10.24 40.74
CA GLY A 272 -16.00 -9.60 39.60
C GLY A 272 -15.15 -8.56 38.87
N TRP A 273 -13.83 -8.59 39.05
CA TRP A 273 -12.90 -7.75 38.28
C TRP A 273 -12.96 -8.06 36.78
N GLU A 274 -13.33 -9.29 36.41
CA GLU A 274 -13.52 -9.71 35.03
C GLU A 274 -14.54 -8.83 34.32
N LYS A 275 -15.63 -8.46 35.02
CA LYS A 275 -16.66 -7.57 34.49
C LYS A 275 -16.18 -6.12 34.41
N VAL A 276 -15.37 -5.66 35.35
CA VAL A 276 -14.85 -4.27 35.37
C VAL A 276 -13.85 -4.01 34.26
N VAL A 277 -13.02 -5.00 33.92
CA VAL A 277 -11.99 -4.85 32.89
C VAL A 277 -12.53 -5.07 31.48
N TRP A 278 -13.60 -5.87 31.32
CA TRP A 278 -13.98 -6.41 30.01
C TRP A 278 -15.46 -6.21 29.59
N ASP A 279 -16.28 -5.47 30.34
CA ASP A 279 -17.64 -5.05 29.90
C ASP A 279 -17.54 -4.30 28.56
N GLY A 280 -18.33 -4.72 27.56
CA GLY A 280 -18.42 -4.04 26.26
C GLY A 280 -17.42 -4.47 25.19
N ILE A 281 -16.57 -5.49 25.44
CA ILE A 281 -15.63 -6.04 24.43
C ILE A 281 -16.15 -7.37 23.82
N GLY A 282 -17.39 -7.76 24.11
CA GLY A 282 -18.03 -8.93 23.50
C GLY A 282 -17.45 -10.28 23.94
N LEU A 283 -16.75 -10.32 25.07
CA LEU A 283 -16.21 -11.53 25.71
C LEU A 283 -17.01 -11.95 26.95
N GLU A 284 -18.27 -11.53 27.00
CA GLU A 284 -19.12 -11.60 28.20
C GLU A 284 -19.67 -13.02 28.45
N ASP A 285 -19.69 -13.89 27.43
CA ASP A 285 -20.21 -15.26 27.50
C ASP A 285 -19.25 -16.29 26.83
N GLU A 286 -18.12 -16.61 27.48
CA GLU A 286 -17.33 -17.85 27.29
C GLU A 286 -16.72 -18.35 28.63
#